data_AF-A0A1H9KE28-F1
#
_entry.id   AF-A0A1H9KE28-F1
#
_cell.length_a   1.000
_cell.length_b   1.000
_cell.length_c   1.000
_cell.angle_alpha   90.00
_cell.angle_beta   90.00
_cell.angle_gamma   90.00
#
_symmetry.space_group_name_H-M   'P 1'
#
loop_
_entity.id
_entity.type
_entity.pdbx_description
1 polymer ?
#
loop_
_entity_poly.entity_id
_entity_poly.type
_entity_poly.pdbx_seq_one_letter_code
_entity_poly.pdbx_strand_id
1 'polypeptide(L)' 'MNAEHEAPGNPEPCVIGVDFGTLSGRAVVVRVRDGAELGVAEYAYPHAVLDRALPDGTA' A
#
# COMPACT_ATOMS: atom_id res chain seq x y z
N MET A 1 27.30 20.28 22.39
CA MET A 1 27.07 19.93 20.98
C MET A 1 25.65 19.40 20.90
N ASN A 2 24.69 20.28 20.65
CA ASN A 2 23.30 19.86 20.50
C ASN A 2 23.07 19.78 18.99
N ALA A 3 22.97 18.56 18.48
CA ALA A 3 22.55 18.35 17.10
C ALA A 3 21.11 18.89 17.01
N GLU A 4 20.94 19.95 16.24
CA GLU A 4 19.63 20.46 15.91
C GLU A 4 18.92 19.35 15.13
N HIS A 5 17.82 18.85 15.70
CA HIS A 5 16.94 17.93 14.99
C HIS A 5 16.26 18.75 13.89
N GLU A 6 16.86 18.75 12.71
CA GLU A 6 16.30 19.35 11.50
C GLU A 6 14.99 18.61 11.22
N ALA A 7 13.87 19.22 11.65
CA ALA A 7 12.55 18.70 11.38
C ALA A 7 12.46 18.51 9.87
N PRO A 8 12.11 17.32 9.36
CA PRO A 8 12.03 17.11 7.92
C PRO A 8 11.10 18.18 7.37
N GLY A 9 11.58 18.93 6.36
CA GLY A 9 10.77 19.91 5.66
C GLY A 9 9.42 19.30 5.29
N ASN A 10 8.37 20.13 5.24
CA ASN A 10 7.01 19.65 5.02
C ASN A 10 6.97 18.62 3.88
N PRO A 11 6.54 17.37 4.13
CA PRO A 11 6.66 16.30 3.15
C PRO A 11 5.93 16.69 1.86
N GLU A 12 6.56 16.40 0.72
CA GLU A 12 5.97 16.70 -0.58
C GLU A 12 4.59 15.99 -0.71
N PRO A 13 3.56 16.64 -1.27
CA PRO A 13 2.24 16.03 -1.42
C PRO A 13 2.31 14.71 -2.19
N CYS A 14 1.67 13.68 -1.64
CA CYS A 14 1.63 12.34 -2.21
C CYS A 14 0.18 11.83 -2.29
N VAL A 15 -0.06 10.91 -3.22
CA VAL A 15 -1.29 10.13 -3.32
C VAL A 15 -0.97 8.64 -3.21
N ILE A 16 -1.95 7.83 -2.81
CA ILE A 16 -1.82 6.37 -2.77
C ILE A 16 -2.74 5.79 -3.84
N GLY A 17 -2.17 5.03 -4.78
CA GLY A 17 -2.94 4.18 -5.68
C GLY A 17 -3.14 2.81 -5.05
N VAL A 18 -4.38 2.32 -5.03
CA VAL A 18 -4.70 0.96 -4.56
C VAL A 18 -5.30 0.17 -5.71
N ASP A 19 -4.61 -0.90 -6.11
CA ASP A 19 -5.01 -1.83 -7.15
C ASP A 19 -5.51 -3.14 -6.52
N PHE A 20 -6.76 -3.50 -6.78
CA PHE A 20 -7.39 -4.73 -6.27
C PHE A 20 -7.35 -5.80 -7.36
N GLY A 21 -6.30 -6.62 -7.34
CA GLY A 21 -6.16 -7.78 -8.21
C GLY A 21 -6.98 -8.98 -7.72
N THR A 22 -6.86 -10.11 -8.42
CA THR A 22 -7.60 -11.33 -8.07
C THR A 22 -7.06 -12.03 -6.82
N LEU A 23 -5.74 -12.04 -6.62
CA LEU A 23 -5.07 -12.77 -5.53
C LEU A 23 -4.31 -11.87 -4.55
N SER A 24 -4.27 -10.57 -4.83
CA SER A 24 -3.53 -9.60 -4.04
C SER A 24 -4.09 -8.19 -4.24
N GLY A 25 -3.86 -7.34 -3.23
CA GLY A 25 -3.92 -5.89 -3.39
C GLY A 25 -2.53 -5.31 -3.50
N ARG A 26 -2.35 -4.27 -4.30
CA ARG A 26 -1.09 -3.52 -4.41
C ARG A 26 -1.32 -2.05 -4.09
N ALA A 27 -0.47 -1.49 -3.23
CA ALA A 27 -0.43 -0.07 -2.92
C ALA A 27 0.82 0.56 -3.52
N VAL A 28 0.67 1.72 -4.16
CA VAL A 28 1.77 2.56 -4.66
C VAL A 28 1.67 3.95 -4.06
N VAL A 29 2.78 4.50 -3.57
CA VAL A 29 2.87 5.90 -3.13
C VAL A 29 3.46 6.71 -4.26
N VAL A 30 2.75 7.76 -4.69
CA VAL A 30 3.15 8.58 -5.84
C VAL A 30 3.23 10.05 -5.43
N ARG A 31 4.34 10.70 -5.76
CA ARG A 31 4.48 12.15 -5.59
C ARG A 31 3.60 12.89 -6.59
N VAL A 32 2.84 13.87 -6.11
CA VAL A 32 1.87 14.62 -6.93
C VAL A 32 2.54 15.45 -8.03
N ARG A 33 3.69 16.07 -7.74
CA ARG A 33 4.31 17.06 -8.63
C ARG A 33 4.69 16.49 -10.01
N ASP A 34 5.22 15.27 -10.03
CA ASP A 34 5.85 14.68 -11.21
C ASP A 34 5.46 13.22 -11.45
N GLY A 35 4.58 12.66 -10.61
CA GLY A 35 4.12 11.29 -10.76
C GLY A 35 5.17 10.24 -10.41
N ALA A 36 6.27 10.62 -9.75
CA ALA A 36 7.29 9.66 -9.34
C ALA A 36 6.71 8.65 -8.34
N GLU A 37 6.86 7.36 -8.64
CA GLU A 37 6.59 6.28 -7.69
C GLU A 37 7.69 6.27 -6.62
N LEU A 38 7.29 6.47 -5.37
CA LEU A 38 8.21 6.55 -4.22
C LEU A 38 8.29 5.22 -3.47
N GLY A 39 7.33 4.33 -3.67
CA GLY A 39 7.30 3.03 -3.04
C GLY A 39 6.10 2.20 -3.45
N VAL A 40 6.25 0.89 -3.30
CA VAL A 40 5.25 -0.12 -3.63
C VAL A 40 5.20 -1.19 -2.55
N ALA A 41 3.99 -1.67 -2.26
CA ALA A 41 3.78 -2.84 -1.41
C ALA A 41 2.66 -3.70 -1.99
N GLU A 42 2.84 -5.02 -1.98
CA GLU A 42 1.83 -6.00 -2.34
C GLU A 42 1.42 -6.80 -1.12
N TYR A 43 0.13 -7.10 -1.02
CA TYR A 43 -0.44 -7.93 0.04
C TYR A 43 -1.27 -9.05 -0.59
N ALA A 44 -0.78 -10.28 -0.48
CA ALA A 44 -1.52 -11.46 -0.90
C ALA A 44 -2.75 -11.66 -0.02
N TYR A 45 -3.90 -11.95 -0.64
CA TYR A 45 -5.12 -12.21 0.12
C TYR A 45 -5.00 -13.53 0.90
N PRO A 46 -5.20 -13.53 2.24
CA PRO A 46 -5.04 -14.74 3.06
C PRO A 46 -5.93 -15.91 2.62
N HIS A 47 -7.07 -15.59 2.00
CA HIS A 47 -8.06 -16.57 1.55
C HIS A 47 -8.05 -16.80 0.04
N ALA A 48 -7.18 -16.11 -0.71
CA ALA A 48 -7.13 -16.15 -2.18
C ALA A 48 -8.53 -16.00 -2.81
N VAL A 49 -8.80 -16.71 -3.91
CA VAL A 49 -10.14 -16.84 -4.50
C VAL A 49 -10.87 -17.99 -3.83
N LEU A 50 -12.05 -17.72 -3.28
CA LEU A 50 -12.95 -18.76 -2.77
C LEU A 50 -13.74 -19.37 -3.93
N ASP A 51 -13.21 -20.43 -4.54
CA ASP A 51 -13.79 -21.10 -5.72
C ASP A 51 -14.63 -22.34 -5.40
N ARG A 52 -14.65 -22.78 -4.13
CA ARG A 52 -15.33 -24.01 -3.68
C ARG A 52 -16.40 -23.77 -2.62
N ALA A 53 -16.01 -23.23 -1.47
CA ALA A 53 -16.88 -22.99 -0.32
C ALA A 53 -16.37 -21.81 0.50
N LEU A 54 -17.25 -21.19 1.29
CA LEU A 54 -16.88 -20.11 2.20
C LEU A 54 -16.27 -20.68 3.50
N PRO A 55 -15.30 -19.99 4.11
CA PRO A 55 -14.78 -20.34 5.44
C PRO A 55 -15.75 -19.86 6.52
N ASP A 56 -16.98 -20.40 6.52
CA ASP A 56 -18.06 -20.03 7.44
C ASP A 56 -18.19 -20.97 8.66
N GLY A 57 -17.36 -22.02 8.71
CA GLY A 57 -17.35 -23.00 9.81
C GLY A 57 -18.39 -24.12 9.67
N THR A 58 -19.10 -24.18 8.54
CA THR A 58 -20.08 -25.24 8.24
C THR A 58 -19.40 -26.27 7.33
N ALA A 59 -19.25 -27.50 7.81
CA ALA A 59 -18.77 -28.64 7.03
C ALA A 59 -19.94 -29.53 6.59
#